data_AF-A0A0F9G0I4-F1
#
_entry.id   AF-A0A0F9G0I4-F1
#
_cell.length_a   1.000
_cell.length_b   1.000
_cell.length_c   1.000
_cell.angle_alpha   90.00
_cell.angle_beta   90.00
_cell.angle_gamma   90.00
#
_symmetry.space_group_name_H-M   'P 1'
#
loop_
_entity.id
_entity.type
_entity.pdbx_description
1 polymer ?
#
loop_
_entity_poly.entity_id
_entity_poly.type
_entity_poly.pdbx_seq_one_letter_code
_entity_poly.pdbx_strand_id
1 'polypeptide(L)'
;MMEDILQAIRDERARQDTKWGSQRKLSPQLWLTILMEEVGEVARASLEGDPVGYVEELVQVAAVAVAALESHYAQEDVPSIVENTCPEARNPVVDGKEVMKYLEEKE
;
A
#
# COMPACT_ATOMS: atom_id res chain seq x y z
N MET A 1 -7.79 -18.85 -0.53
CA MET A 1 -6.35 -18.54 -0.58
C MET A 1 -6.09 -17.07 -0.95
N MET A 2 -6.26 -16.66 -2.21
CA MET A 2 -6.05 -15.24 -2.58
C MET A 2 -6.99 -14.29 -1.82
N GLU A 3 -8.28 -14.63 -1.75
CA GLU A 3 -9.27 -13.81 -1.03
C GLU A 3 -8.91 -13.66 0.46
N ASP A 4 -8.45 -14.74 1.09
CA ASP A 4 -8.06 -14.72 2.52
C ASP A 4 -6.84 -13.82 2.76
N ILE A 5 -5.87 -13.80 1.82
CA ILE A 5 -4.70 -12.92 1.87
C ILE A 5 -5.13 -11.47 1.75
N LEU A 6 -5.99 -11.15 0.78
CA LEU A 6 -6.52 -9.79 0.62
C LEU A 6 -7.34 -9.37 1.84
N GLN A 7 -8.07 -10.30 2.47
CA GLN A 7 -8.78 -10.02 3.71
C GLN A 7 -7.82 -9.72 4.87
N ALA A 8 -6.74 -10.48 5.02
CA ALA A 8 -5.73 -10.22 6.05
C ALA A 8 -5.10 -8.81 5.89
N ILE A 9 -4.82 -8.40 4.65
CA ILE A 9 -4.31 -7.05 4.36
C ILE A 9 -5.34 -5.97 4.71
N ARG A 10 -6.63 -6.20 4.39
CA ARG A 10 -7.72 -5.28 4.77
C ARG A 10 -7.87 -5.15 6.28
N ASP A 11 -7.81 -6.26 7.00
CA ASP A 11 -7.91 -6.27 8.46
C ASP A 11 -6.72 -5.55 9.11
N GLU A 12 -5.52 -5.76 8.58
CA GLU A 12 -4.32 -5.04 9.04
C GLU A 12 -4.40 -3.54 8.73
N ARG A 13 -4.86 -3.12 7.54
CA ARG A 13 -5.11 -1.70 7.25
C ARG A 13 -6.08 -1.08 8.25
N ALA A 14 -7.17 -1.76 8.58
CA ALA A 14 -8.16 -1.29 9.55
C ALA A 14 -7.56 -1.16 10.97
N ARG A 15 -6.70 -2.10 11.37
CA ARG A 15 -5.95 -2.04 12.62
C ARG A 15 -5.02 -0.82 12.65
N GLN A 16 -4.27 -0.57 11.58
CA GLN A 16 -3.38 0.59 11.47
C GLN A 16 -4.15 1.92 11.52
N ASP A 17 -5.30 2.00 10.85
CA ASP A 17 -6.15 3.20 10.89
C ASP A 17 -6.73 3.44 12.28
N THR A 18 -7.07 2.38 13.00
CA THR A 18 -7.52 2.49 14.40
C THR A 18 -6.39 2.98 15.30
N LYS A 19 -5.16 2.48 15.08
CA LYS A 19 -4.00 2.80 15.92
C LYS A 19 -3.43 4.21 15.66
N TRP A 20 -3.41 4.63 14.40
CA TRP A 20 -2.68 5.83 13.96
C TRP A 20 -3.55 6.89 13.28
N GLY A 21 -4.85 6.61 13.10
CA GLY A 21 -5.78 7.45 12.34
C GLY A 21 -5.74 7.17 10.83
N SER A 22 -6.89 7.36 10.18
CA SER A 22 -7.08 7.11 8.74
C SER A 22 -6.65 8.27 7.83
N GLN A 23 -6.52 9.49 8.37
CA GLN A 23 -6.16 10.69 7.59
C GLN A 23 -4.68 11.04 7.70
N ARG A 24 -3.81 10.08 7.43
CA ARG A 24 -2.35 10.27 7.46
C ARG A 24 -1.88 10.90 6.15
N LYS A 25 -1.52 12.18 6.19
CA LYS A 25 -0.82 12.87 5.09
C LYS A 25 0.66 12.93 5.42
N LEU A 26 1.39 11.89 5.00
CA LEU A 26 2.85 11.81 5.17
C LEU A 26 3.55 12.09 3.84
N SER A 27 4.80 12.56 3.92
CA SER A 27 5.64 12.72 2.73
C SER A 27 6.02 11.35 2.15
N PRO A 28 6.33 11.26 0.84
CA PRO A 28 6.80 10.02 0.23
C PRO A 28 8.01 9.41 0.95
N GLN A 29 8.94 10.24 1.45
CA GLN A 29 10.12 9.76 2.17
C GLN A 29 9.75 9.11 3.51
N LEU A 30 8.75 9.65 4.21
CA LEU A 30 8.29 9.09 5.46
C LEU A 30 7.51 7.79 5.23
N TRP A 31 6.68 7.72 4.19
CA TRP A 31 6.05 6.46 3.78
C TRP A 31 7.08 5.38 3.42
N LEU A 32 8.13 5.74 2.67
CA LEU A 32 9.22 4.82 2.36
C LEU A 32 9.94 4.33 3.63
N THR A 33 10.13 5.20 4.61
CA THR A 33 10.76 4.84 5.89
C THR A 33 9.93 3.80 6.63
N ILE A 34 8.61 4.00 6.74
CA ILE A 34 7.69 3.05 7.39
C ILE A 34 7.66 1.73 6.61
N LEU A 35 7.60 1.78 5.28
CA LEU A 35 7.64 0.57 4.45
C LEU A 35 8.93 -0.24 4.69
N MET A 36 10.06 0.44 4.77
CA MET A 36 11.36 -0.21 5.03
C MET A 36 11.48 -0.78 6.44
N GLU A 37 10.76 -0.22 7.42
CA GLU A 37 10.65 -0.79 8.76
C GLU A 37 10.00 -2.19 8.68
N GLU A 38 8.83 -2.29 8.06
CA GLU A 38 8.10 -3.57 7.90
C GLU A 38 8.93 -4.61 7.11
N VAL A 39 9.62 -4.19 6.04
CA VAL A 39 10.53 -5.07 5.28
C VAL A 39 11.68 -5.57 6.16
N GLY A 40 12.19 -4.71 7.06
CA GLY A 40 13.18 -5.08 8.05
C GLY A 40 12.67 -6.14 9.03
N GLU A 41 11.40 -6.04 9.44
CA GLU A 41 10.77 -7.03 10.32
C GLU A 41 10.59 -8.39 9.60
N VAL A 42 10.18 -8.39 8.33
CA VAL A 42 10.16 -9.62 7.50
C VAL A 42 11.54 -10.28 7.45
N ALA A 43 12.59 -9.49 7.22
CA ALA A 43 13.95 -10.00 7.15
C ALA A 43 14.40 -10.60 8.50
N ARG A 44 14.08 -9.93 9.61
CA ARG A 44 14.34 -10.44 10.97
C ARG A 44 13.63 -11.76 11.21
N ALA A 45 12.32 -11.84 10.97
CA ALA A 45 11.53 -13.06 11.18
C ALA A 45 12.09 -14.24 10.35
N SER A 46 12.52 -13.97 9.11
CA SER A 46 13.17 -14.98 8.28
C SER A 46 14.50 -15.47 8.86
N LEU A 47 15.33 -14.58 9.40
CA LEU A 47 16.63 -14.93 9.98
C LEU A 47 16.48 -15.68 11.31
N GLU A 48 15.45 -15.35 12.08
CA GLU A 48 15.13 -15.99 13.35
C GLU A 48 14.41 -17.33 13.19
N GLY A 49 13.99 -17.66 11.97
CA GLY A 49 13.25 -18.90 11.69
C GLY A 49 11.84 -18.88 12.28
N ASP A 50 11.21 -17.71 12.32
CA ASP A 50 9.84 -17.51 12.76
C ASP A 50 8.87 -17.48 11.57
N PRO A 51 8.27 -18.63 11.19
CA PRO A 51 7.38 -18.68 10.03
C PRO A 51 6.04 -17.99 10.27
N VAL A 52 5.62 -17.79 11.53
CA VAL A 52 4.37 -17.10 11.85
C VAL A 52 4.60 -15.59 11.71
N GLY A 53 5.63 -15.07 12.39
CA GLY A 53 6.03 -13.67 12.26
C GLY A 53 6.31 -13.30 10.81
N TYR A 54 6.99 -14.16 10.05
CA TYR A 54 7.28 -13.90 8.63
C TYR A 54 6.04 -13.59 7.80
N VAL A 55 4.95 -14.34 8.00
CA VAL A 55 3.68 -14.12 7.29
C VAL A 55 2.98 -12.87 7.81
N GLU A 56 2.98 -12.64 9.12
CA GLU A 56 2.42 -11.42 9.73
C GLU A 56 3.09 -10.16 9.18
N GLU A 57 4.43 -10.12 9.15
CA GLU A 57 5.17 -8.96 8.65
C GLU A 57 4.98 -8.73 7.15
N LEU A 58 4.82 -9.80 6.34
CA LEU A 58 4.49 -9.64 4.92
C LEU A 58 3.12 -8.98 4.72
N VAL A 59 2.15 -9.29 5.58
CA VAL A 59 0.84 -8.63 5.57
C VAL A 59 1.00 -7.15 5.95
N GLN A 60 1.83 -6.83 6.94
CA GLN A 60 2.11 -5.44 7.33
C GLN A 60 2.78 -4.65 6.21
N VAL A 61 3.78 -5.23 5.51
CA VAL A 61 4.41 -4.62 4.33
C VAL A 61 3.37 -4.27 3.26
N ALA A 62 2.50 -5.23 2.93
CA ALA A 62 1.46 -5.01 1.92
C ALA A 62 0.46 -3.93 2.38
N ALA A 63 0.06 -3.93 3.65
CA ALA A 63 -0.81 -2.90 4.21
C ALA A 63 -0.16 -1.50 4.15
N VAL A 64 1.11 -1.35 4.52
CA VAL A 64 1.79 -0.05 4.45
C VAL A 64 1.90 0.45 3.01
N ALA A 65 2.18 -0.44 2.04
CA ALA A 65 2.20 -0.08 0.63
C ALA A 65 0.83 0.44 0.13
N VAL A 66 -0.27 -0.23 0.53
CA VAL A 66 -1.64 0.23 0.23
C VAL A 66 -1.90 1.60 0.87
N ALA A 67 -1.55 1.78 2.15
CA ALA A 67 -1.74 3.05 2.85
C ALA A 67 -0.98 4.21 2.18
N ALA A 68 0.25 3.96 1.71
CA ALA A 68 1.05 4.94 1.00
C ALA A 68 0.43 5.33 -0.34
N LEU A 69 -0.10 4.37 -1.11
CA LEU A 69 -0.81 4.63 -2.37
C LEU A 69 -2.11 5.41 -2.13
N GLU A 70 -2.91 5.02 -1.15
CA GLU A 70 -4.12 5.75 -0.77
C GLU A 70 -3.79 7.21 -0.38
N SER A 71 -2.72 7.40 0.39
CA SER A 71 -2.22 8.73 0.74
C SER A 71 -1.75 9.52 -0.49
N HIS A 72 -1.11 8.89 -1.46
CA HIS A 72 -0.63 9.54 -2.69
C HIS A 72 -1.81 9.99 -3.57
N TYR A 73 -2.78 9.10 -3.85
CA TYR A 73 -3.97 9.41 -4.64
C TYR A 73 -4.94 10.37 -3.93
N ALA A 74 -4.94 10.43 -2.60
CA ALA A 74 -5.72 11.41 -1.86
C ALA A 74 -5.08 12.82 -1.87
N GLN A 75 -3.78 12.93 -2.15
CA GLN A 75 -3.05 14.19 -2.17
C GLN A 75 -2.93 14.80 -3.57
N GLU A 76 -2.88 13.97 -4.60
CA GLU A 76 -2.76 14.43 -5.98
C GLU A 76 -4.03 14.13 -6.79
N ASP A 77 -4.39 15.03 -7.72
CA ASP A 77 -5.49 14.83 -8.68
C ASP A 77 -5.04 13.86 -9.81
N VAL A 78 -4.34 12.79 -9.42
CA VAL A 78 -3.65 11.87 -10.31
C VAL A 78 -4.57 10.69 -10.65
N PRO A 79 -4.61 10.28 -11.94
CA PRO A 79 -5.35 9.11 -12.37
C PRO A 79 -4.99 7.85 -11.59
N SER A 80 -6.02 7.16 -11.07
CA SER A 80 -5.91 5.87 -10.42
C SER A 80 -5.46 4.78 -11.40
N ILE A 81 -4.55 3.89 -10.96
CA ILE A 81 -4.06 2.73 -11.74
C ILE A 81 -5.05 1.53 -11.66
N VAL A 82 -5.97 1.52 -10.70
CA VAL A 82 -6.98 0.45 -10.56
C VAL A 82 -8.21 0.73 -11.41
N GLU A 83 -8.56 -0.23 -12.27
CA GLU A 83 -9.84 -0.28 -12.99
C GLU A 83 -11.00 -0.20 -11.98
N ASN A 84 -11.79 0.86 -12.05
CA ASN A 84 -12.96 1.04 -11.20
C ASN A 84 -14.05 0.03 -11.58
N THR A 85 -14.35 -0.92 -10.70
CA THR A 85 -15.68 -1.55 -10.65
C THR A 85 -16.71 -0.68 -9.93
N CYS A 86 -16.34 0.53 -9.48
CA CYS A 86 -17.22 1.45 -8.77
C CYS A 86 -17.52 2.72 -9.60
N PRO A 87 -18.77 2.96 -10.02
CA PRO A 87 -19.13 3.99 -11.01
C PRO A 87 -19.08 5.46 -10.53
N GLU A 88 -18.64 5.73 -9.29
CA GLU A 88 -18.74 7.07 -8.68
C GLU A 88 -17.42 7.83 -8.50
N ALA A 89 -16.29 7.33 -9.03
CA ALA A 89 -15.01 8.03 -8.88
C ALA A 89 -14.95 9.32 -9.73
N ARG A 90 -14.71 10.45 -9.08
CA ARG A 90 -14.68 11.81 -9.66
C ARG A 90 -13.46 12.14 -10.53
N ASN A 91 -12.50 11.23 -10.71
CA ASN A 91 -11.27 11.49 -11.46
C ASN A 91 -11.15 10.65 -12.74
N PRO A 92 -10.59 11.22 -13.83
CA PRO A 92 -10.41 10.50 -15.08
C PRO A 92 -9.42 9.35 -14.87
N VAL A 93 -9.86 8.14 -15.19
CA VAL A 93 -9.06 6.91 -15.14
C VAL A 93 -8.17 6.86 -16.38
N VAL A 94 -6.89 6.55 -16.20
CA VAL A 94 -5.92 6.39 -17.28
C VAL A 94 -5.46 4.93 -17.30
N ASP A 95 -5.47 4.29 -18.46
CA ASP A 95 -5.04 2.89 -18.65
C ASP A 95 -3.66 2.67 -17.99
N GLY A 96 -3.46 1.53 -17.31
CA GLY A 96 -2.20 1.22 -16.63
C GLY A 96 -0.99 1.29 -17.56
N LYS A 97 -1.18 1.07 -18.87
CA LYS A 97 -0.13 1.30 -19.89
C LYS A 97 0.23 2.77 -20.08
N GLU A 98 -0.75 3.66 -19.99
CA GLU A 98 -0.53 5.11 -20.10
C GLU A 98 0.12 5.69 -18.84
N VAL A 99 -0.14 5.12 -17.66
CA VAL A 99 0.57 5.50 -16.43
C VAL A 99 2.05 5.13 -16.53
N MET A 100 2.37 3.91 -17.01
CA MET A 100 3.76 3.50 -17.21
C MET A 100 4.48 4.42 -18.20
N LYS A 101 3.81 4.79 -19.29
CA LYS A 101 4.33 5.77 -20.26
C LYS A 101 4.58 7.15 -19.62
N TYR A 102 3.68 7.64 -18.77
CA TYR A 102 3.86 8.91 -18.06
C TYR A 102 5.07 8.89 -17.12
N LEU A 103 5.31 7.75 -16.44
CA LEU A 103 6.47 7.57 -15.57
C LEU A 103 7.77 7.50 -16.36
N GLU A 104 7.78 6.82 -17.51
CA GLU A 104 8.93 6.74 -18.43
C GLU A 104 9.31 8.09 -19.06
N GLU A 105 8.35 9.00 -19.27
CA GLU A 105 8.58 10.33 -19.84
C GLU A 105 9.15 11.35 -18.82
N LYS A 106 9.19 10.99 -17.53
CA LYS A 106 9.62 11.87 -16.42
C LYS A 106 11.04 11.60 -15.90
N GLU A 107 11.67 10.52 -16.35
CA GLU A 107 13.09 10.19 -16.10
C GLU A 107 14.02 10.80 -17.16
#